data_AF-A0A5C4WYT4-F1
#
_entry.id   AF-A0A5C4WYT4-F1
#
_cell.length_a   1.000
_cell.length_b   1.000
_cell.length_c   1.000
_cell.angle_alpha   90.00
_cell.angle_beta   90.00
_cell.angle_gamma   90.00
#
_symmetry.space_group_name_H-M   'P 1'
#
loop_
_entity.id
_entity.type
_entity.pdbx_description
1 polymer ?
#
loop_
_entity_poly.entity_id
_entity_poly.type
_entity_poly.pdbx_seq_one_letter_code
_entity_poly.pdbx_strand_id
1 'polypeptide(L)'
;MGAAGDALEAGPPDAGPAAPGVAVGASPPAEAGGSGQDRDDAAQPYGLPGKPLARGPFLFGLVGGLGVLTAIAIAQMVVASLSTIILIVVAMFLAVGLNPAVEALQRRGLARRGAISIVFAGVIVAFALFGLAIVPPVSQQLSEFVAAVPDYVTELGKNPTLHQLDADYQILAQLKTFVTTTLGPSLASGIMGAGLVVLNGVYTTVTLLVLMLYFLGSLHTIKDYLLRLVPSSRRARTRAISEEILTGIGGYVAGNVLISVIAGVLTWIFLSIAGVQYALALALVVALTDLIPLVGATIGAVLVTGVALLQSLPAGIACAIFFVVYQQVENYFVYPRVMKRSVDVTPAVTVIAALFGGALLGIVGALLAIPVAAAIALIIREVLVPRQEHA
;
A
#
# COMPACT_ATOMS: atom_id res chain seq x y z
N MET A 1 -56.57 -27.74 60.25
CA MET A 1 -57.35 -27.38 61.45
C MET A 1 -57.24 -25.87 61.58
N GLY A 2 -58.22 -25.02 61.32
CA GLY A 2 -59.67 -25.18 61.33
C GLY A 2 -60.25 -24.20 62.37
N ALA A 3 -61.23 -23.37 61.94
CA ALA A 3 -62.05 -22.38 62.67
C ALA A 3 -61.41 -20.98 62.82
N ALA A 4 -61.91 -19.87 62.25
CA ALA A 4 -63.26 -19.36 61.91
C ALA A 4 -64.12 -18.98 63.13
N GLY A 5 -64.67 -17.75 63.12
CA GLY A 5 -65.80 -17.37 63.99
C GLY A 5 -65.90 -15.88 64.31
N ASP A 6 -66.68 -15.16 63.48
CA ASP A 6 -67.25 -13.81 63.67
C ASP A 6 -68.10 -13.63 64.96
N ALA A 7 -68.33 -12.37 65.38
CA ALA A 7 -69.67 -11.73 65.42
C ALA A 7 -69.77 -10.47 66.32
N LEU A 8 -70.29 -9.37 65.74
CA LEU A 8 -71.36 -8.40 66.19
C LEU A 8 -71.31 -7.78 67.62
N GLU A 9 -71.72 -6.54 67.95
CA GLU A 9 -72.71 -5.60 67.40
C GLU A 9 -72.68 -4.23 68.15
N ALA A 10 -73.35 -3.22 67.56
CA ALA A 10 -74.08 -2.06 68.16
C ALA A 10 -73.36 -0.74 68.56
N GLY A 11 -73.94 0.38 68.09
CA GLY A 11 -73.88 1.74 68.67
C GLY A 11 -75.31 2.32 68.79
N PRO A 12 -75.58 3.65 68.89
CA PRO A 12 -74.94 4.79 69.61
C PRO A 12 -75.96 5.36 70.68
N PRO A 13 -75.95 6.61 71.25
CA PRO A 13 -76.07 7.93 70.55
C PRO A 13 -75.41 9.19 71.21
N ASP A 14 -75.45 10.30 70.44
CA ASP A 14 -75.35 11.76 70.66
C ASP A 14 -75.09 12.43 72.03
N ALA A 15 -74.26 13.50 72.03
CA ALA A 15 -74.67 14.92 72.22
C ALA A 15 -73.47 15.87 72.51
N GLY A 16 -73.41 17.04 71.83
CA GLY A 16 -72.50 18.18 72.15
C GLY A 16 -72.91 18.94 73.44
N PRO A 17 -72.35 20.13 73.80
CA PRO A 17 -71.99 21.24 72.88
C PRO A 17 -70.77 22.16 73.28
N ALA A 18 -70.50 23.13 72.38
CA ALA A 18 -70.06 24.53 72.60
C ALA A 18 -68.66 24.94 73.15
N ALA A 19 -67.99 25.81 72.36
CA ALA A 19 -66.85 26.70 72.66
C ALA A 19 -67.29 27.92 73.55
N PRO A 20 -66.50 28.99 73.89
CA PRO A 20 -65.29 29.54 73.22
C PRO A 20 -64.20 30.23 74.12
N GLY A 21 -63.10 30.71 73.49
CA GLY A 21 -62.50 32.02 73.87
C GLY A 21 -61.00 32.18 74.18
N VAL A 22 -60.27 32.78 73.22
CA VAL A 22 -59.26 33.88 73.33
C VAL A 22 -57.86 33.67 73.98
N ALA A 23 -56.87 33.45 73.11
CA ALA A 23 -55.66 34.24 72.78
C ALA A 23 -54.57 34.71 73.80
N VAL A 24 -53.34 34.63 73.25
CA VAL A 24 -52.10 35.45 73.43
C VAL A 24 -51.01 34.91 74.36
N GLY A 25 -49.83 34.60 73.78
CA GLY A 25 -48.57 34.46 74.51
C GLY A 25 -47.47 33.70 73.76
N ALA A 26 -46.72 34.41 72.92
CA ALA A 26 -45.66 33.96 72.01
C ALA A 26 -44.54 33.05 72.56
N SER A 27 -44.23 31.98 71.81
CA SER A 27 -42.88 31.57 71.33
C SER A 27 -43.03 30.32 70.43
N PRO A 28 -42.69 30.36 69.12
CA PRO A 28 -42.88 29.21 68.23
C PRO A 28 -41.70 28.22 68.29
N PRO A 29 -41.94 26.91 68.15
CA PRO A 29 -40.91 25.93 67.87
C PRO A 29 -40.62 25.85 66.36
N ALA A 30 -39.33 25.84 66.00
CA ALA A 30 -38.74 25.27 64.79
C ALA A 30 -39.60 25.23 63.50
N GLU A 31 -39.54 26.28 62.68
CA GLU A 31 -39.85 26.20 61.24
C GLU A 31 -38.55 26.19 60.42
N ALA A 32 -38.12 24.99 60.03
CA ALA A 32 -37.24 24.80 58.89
C ALA A 32 -38.06 24.97 57.61
N GLY A 33 -38.32 26.23 57.24
CA GLY A 33 -38.85 26.60 55.92
C GLY A 33 -37.78 26.43 54.85
N GLY A 34 -37.54 25.19 54.42
CA GLY A 34 -36.74 24.84 53.26
C GLY A 34 -37.56 23.91 52.38
N SER A 35 -38.46 24.49 51.59
CA SER A 35 -39.31 23.78 50.64
C SER A 35 -38.45 23.02 49.63
N GLY A 36 -38.38 21.69 49.76
CA GLY A 36 -38.32 20.68 48.67
C GLY A 36 -37.31 20.78 47.52
N GLN A 37 -36.53 21.86 47.40
CA GLN A 37 -35.71 22.16 46.23
C GLN A 37 -34.28 21.61 46.37
N ASP A 38 -33.77 21.52 47.61
CA ASP A 38 -32.36 21.15 47.86
C ASP A 38 -32.09 19.63 47.81
N ARG A 39 -33.12 18.78 47.70
CA ARG A 39 -32.93 17.31 47.65
C ARG A 39 -32.75 16.76 46.24
N ASP A 40 -33.19 17.49 45.22
CA ASP A 40 -33.02 17.08 43.81
C ASP A 40 -31.77 17.70 43.16
N ASP A 41 -31.26 18.82 43.71
CA ASP A 41 -30.05 19.49 43.20
C ASP A 41 -28.75 18.72 43.54
N ALA A 42 -28.78 17.84 44.54
CA ALA A 42 -27.65 16.98 44.90
C ALA A 42 -27.47 15.76 43.98
N ALA A 43 -28.46 15.45 43.12
CA ALA A 43 -28.47 14.24 42.28
C ALA A 43 -27.95 14.46 40.85
N GLN A 44 -27.64 15.70 40.45
CA GLN A 44 -27.12 16.00 39.11
C GLN A 44 -25.76 16.71 39.19
N PRO A 45 -24.63 15.99 39.07
CA PRO A 45 -23.28 16.56 39.13
C PRO A 45 -22.99 17.67 38.12
N TYR A 46 -23.86 17.85 37.11
CA TYR A 46 -23.68 18.76 35.98
C TYR A 46 -24.81 19.79 35.81
N GLY A 47 -25.73 19.89 36.77
CA GLY A 47 -26.87 20.82 36.73
C GLY A 47 -27.96 20.45 35.71
N LEU A 48 -29.10 21.16 35.77
CA LEU A 48 -30.25 20.91 34.89
C LEU A 48 -29.88 21.15 33.41
N PRO A 49 -30.22 20.25 32.48
CA PRO A 49 -29.93 20.43 31.07
C PRO A 49 -30.57 21.71 30.54
N GLY A 50 -29.74 22.62 30.01
CA GLY A 50 -30.18 23.89 29.42
C GLY A 50 -31.10 23.70 28.20
N LYS A 51 -31.85 24.74 27.84
CA LYS A 51 -32.74 24.73 26.67
C LYS A 51 -31.96 24.28 25.42
N PRO A 52 -32.46 23.31 24.64
CA PRO A 52 -31.76 22.84 23.45
C PRO A 52 -31.50 24.01 22.49
N LEU A 53 -30.30 24.07 21.90
CA LEU A 53 -30.00 25.08 20.88
C LEU A 53 -31.10 25.03 19.81
N ALA A 54 -31.73 26.18 19.55
CA ALA A 54 -32.79 26.28 18.56
C ALA A 54 -32.26 25.80 17.20
N ARG A 55 -32.89 24.75 16.64
CA ARG A 55 -32.57 24.18 15.32
C ARG A 55 -33.01 25.15 14.22
N GLY A 56 -32.31 26.26 14.07
CA GLY A 56 -32.52 27.19 12.96
C GLY A 56 -31.94 26.65 11.64
N PRO A 57 -32.48 27.05 10.48
CA PRO A 57 -31.92 26.70 9.16
C PRO A 57 -30.42 27.05 9.06
N PHE A 58 -30.01 28.14 9.71
CA PHE A 58 -28.62 28.57 9.80
C PHE A 58 -27.71 27.58 10.56
N LEU A 59 -28.15 27.04 11.71
CA LEU A 59 -27.38 26.09 12.51
C LEU A 59 -27.25 24.73 11.80
N PHE A 60 -28.30 24.30 11.09
CA PHE A 60 -28.25 23.12 10.23
C PHE A 60 -27.29 23.31 9.05
N GLY A 61 -27.33 24.48 8.39
CA GLY A 61 -26.39 24.84 7.34
C GLY A 61 -24.94 24.94 7.81
N LEU A 62 -24.70 25.51 9.00
CA LEU A 62 -23.37 25.63 9.61
C LEU A 62 -22.80 24.27 10.01
N VAL A 63 -23.58 23.43 10.69
CA VAL A 63 -23.14 22.09 11.12
C VAL A 63 -22.95 21.17 9.90
N GLY A 64 -23.85 21.24 8.93
CA GLY A 64 -23.71 20.52 7.65
C GLY A 64 -22.48 20.99 6.86
N GLY A 65 -22.25 22.29 6.77
CA GLY A 65 -21.09 22.89 6.12
C GLY A 65 -19.77 22.53 6.80
N LEU A 66 -19.70 22.62 8.13
CA LEU A 66 -18.55 22.16 8.91
C LEU A 66 -18.32 20.65 8.76
N GLY A 67 -19.40 19.85 8.72
CA GLY A 67 -19.31 18.42 8.47
C GLY A 67 -18.72 18.11 7.09
N VAL A 68 -19.17 18.79 6.04
CA VAL A 68 -18.63 18.65 4.68
C VAL A 68 -17.18 19.12 4.61
N LEU A 69 -16.84 20.27 5.20
CA LEU A 69 -15.47 20.76 5.25
C LEU A 69 -14.54 19.80 6.01
N THR A 70 -15.01 19.22 7.12
CA THR A 70 -14.25 18.22 7.88
C THR A 70 -14.08 16.94 7.06
N ALA A 71 -15.12 16.49 6.35
CA ALA A 71 -15.04 15.33 5.46
C ALA A 71 -14.07 15.57 4.30
N ILE A 72 -14.08 16.75 3.70
CA ILE A 72 -13.11 17.16 2.65
C ILE A 72 -11.70 17.22 3.23
N ALA A 73 -11.51 17.80 4.42
CA ALA A 73 -10.21 17.88 5.08
C ALA A 73 -9.65 16.48 5.37
N ILE A 74 -10.47 15.57 5.91
CA ILE A 74 -10.10 14.17 6.14
C ILE A 74 -9.79 13.49 4.80
N ALA A 75 -10.62 13.68 3.77
CA ALA A 75 -10.37 13.11 2.44
C ALA A 75 -9.04 13.61 1.85
N GLN A 76 -8.75 14.91 1.97
CA GLN A 76 -7.49 15.50 1.52
C GLN A 76 -6.29 14.97 2.31
N MET A 77 -6.41 14.82 3.64
CA MET A 77 -5.37 14.22 4.47
C MET A 77 -5.11 12.76 4.10
N VAL A 78 -6.17 11.99 3.83
CA VAL A 78 -6.06 10.61 3.36
C VAL A 78 -5.38 10.56 2.00
N VAL A 79 -5.81 11.37 1.04
CA VAL A 79 -5.20 11.46 -0.30
C VAL A 79 -3.73 11.84 -0.22
N ALA A 80 -3.38 12.83 0.61
CA ALA A 80 -1.99 13.23 0.84
C ALA A 80 -1.15 12.11 1.49
N SER A 81 -1.78 11.23 2.27
CA SER A 81 -1.13 10.10 2.94
C SER A 81 -1.10 8.82 2.10
N LEU A 82 -1.76 8.78 0.93
CA LEU A 82 -1.84 7.57 0.10
C LEU A 82 -0.45 7.06 -0.31
N SER A 83 0.50 7.94 -0.60
CA SER A 83 1.88 7.53 -0.94
C SER A 83 2.54 6.75 0.20
N THR A 84 2.39 7.24 1.44
CA THR A 84 2.90 6.58 2.65
C THR A 84 2.17 5.26 2.90
N ILE A 85 0.85 5.22 2.73
CA ILE A 85 0.05 3.99 2.89
C ILE A 85 0.48 2.94 1.86
N ILE A 86 0.64 3.33 0.60
CA ILE A 86 1.13 2.46 -0.47
C ILE A 86 2.51 1.91 -0.11
N LEU A 87 3.43 2.75 0.36
CA LEU A 87 4.77 2.33 0.77
C LEU A 87 4.73 1.32 1.94
N ILE A 88 3.84 1.53 2.92
CA ILE A 88 3.60 0.59 4.02
C ILE A 88 3.09 -0.76 3.48
N VAL A 89 2.10 -0.73 2.58
CA VAL A 89 1.52 -1.94 1.97
C VAL A 89 2.57 -2.70 1.16
N VAL A 90 3.39 -2.00 0.37
CA VAL A 90 4.50 -2.59 -0.40
C VAL A 90 5.51 -3.22 0.53
N ALA A 91 5.92 -2.51 1.59
CA ALA A 91 6.88 -3.04 2.56
C ALA A 91 6.35 -4.29 3.27
N MET A 92 5.07 -4.30 3.65
CA MET A 92 4.42 -5.47 4.25
C MET A 92 4.31 -6.63 3.25
N PHE A 93 3.95 -6.35 2.00
CA PHE A 93 3.86 -7.36 0.94
C PHE A 93 5.21 -8.03 0.67
N LEU A 94 6.26 -7.22 0.50
CA LEU A 94 7.62 -7.72 0.31
C LEU A 94 8.11 -8.47 1.56
N ALA A 95 7.78 -8.01 2.77
CA ALA A 95 8.09 -8.73 3.99
C ALA A 95 7.43 -10.12 4.04
N VAL A 96 6.15 -10.23 3.69
CA VAL A 96 5.47 -11.53 3.57
C VAL A 96 6.13 -12.38 2.48
N GLY A 97 6.52 -11.77 1.36
CA GLY A 97 7.23 -12.41 0.26
C GLY A 97 8.61 -12.97 0.59
N LEU A 98 9.32 -12.34 1.53
CA LEU A 98 10.62 -12.80 2.02
C LEU A 98 10.51 -13.83 3.15
N ASN A 99 9.35 -13.96 3.78
CA ASN A 99 9.15 -14.89 4.88
C ASN A 99 9.44 -16.37 4.51
N PRO A 100 9.07 -16.89 3.31
CA PRO A 100 9.49 -18.23 2.89
C PRO A 100 11.01 -18.45 2.90
N ALA A 101 11.80 -17.43 2.55
CA ALA A 101 13.26 -17.52 2.62
C ALA A 101 13.73 -17.57 4.08
N VAL A 102 13.13 -16.77 4.97
CA VAL A 102 13.41 -16.82 6.42
C VAL A 102 13.06 -18.20 6.99
N GLU A 103 11.87 -18.73 6.68
CA GLU A 103 11.44 -20.05 7.13
C GLU A 103 12.34 -21.17 6.60
N ALA A 104 12.80 -21.08 5.35
CA ALA A 104 13.74 -22.05 4.79
C ALA A 104 15.07 -22.08 5.56
N LEU A 105 15.56 -20.92 6.02
CA LEU A 105 16.73 -20.83 6.89
C LEU A 105 16.45 -21.35 8.30
N GLN A 106 15.26 -21.09 8.86
CA GLN A 106 14.85 -21.61 10.16
C GLN A 106 14.75 -23.14 10.16
N ARG A 107 14.24 -23.74 9.07
CA ARG A 107 14.20 -25.20 8.88
C ARG A 107 15.60 -25.84 8.84
N ARG A 108 16.65 -25.06 8.55
CA ARG A 108 18.06 -25.48 8.62
C ARG A 108 18.68 -25.28 10.02
N GLY A 109 17.89 -24.91 11.03
CA GLY A 109 18.32 -24.78 12.43
C GLY A 109 18.70 -23.36 12.87
N LEU A 110 18.56 -22.35 12.02
CA LEU A 110 18.86 -20.96 12.40
C LEU A 110 17.73 -20.37 13.27
N ALA A 111 18.12 -19.65 14.33
CA ALA A 111 17.18 -18.85 15.10
C ALA A 111 16.54 -17.76 14.22
N ARG A 112 15.27 -17.42 14.47
CA ARG A 112 14.50 -16.48 13.65
C ARG A 112 15.22 -15.15 13.39
N ARG A 113 15.85 -14.60 14.42
CA ARG A 113 16.62 -13.34 14.33
C ARG A 113 17.77 -13.46 13.32
N GLY A 114 18.53 -14.56 13.37
CA GLY A 114 19.64 -14.82 12.44
C GLY A 114 19.15 -15.06 11.00
N ALA A 115 18.06 -15.81 10.84
CA ALA A 115 17.45 -16.02 9.52
C ALA A 115 16.97 -14.70 8.89
N ILE A 116 16.31 -13.84 9.67
CA ILE A 116 15.90 -12.49 9.22
C ILE A 116 17.13 -11.65 8.84
N SER A 117 18.17 -11.62 9.68
CA SER A 117 19.39 -10.85 9.40
C SER A 117 20.07 -11.28 8.10
N ILE A 118 20.17 -12.58 7.82
CA ILE A 118 20.80 -13.09 6.59
C ILE A 118 19.97 -12.72 5.36
N VAL A 119 18.65 -12.97 5.39
CA VAL A 119 17.76 -12.65 4.26
C VAL A 119 17.77 -11.15 4.00
N PHE A 120 17.66 -10.35 5.05
CA PHE A 120 17.62 -8.90 4.94
C PHE A 120 18.97 -8.31 4.49
N ALA A 121 20.10 -8.88 4.94
CA ALA A 121 21.42 -8.51 4.40
C ALA A 121 21.51 -8.82 2.89
N GLY A 122 20.97 -9.95 2.44
CA GLY A 122 20.86 -10.26 1.02
C GLY A 122 20.07 -9.22 0.22
N VAL A 123 18.96 -8.73 0.79
CA VAL A 123 18.17 -7.64 0.18
C VAL A 123 18.99 -6.36 0.10
N ILE A 124 19.68 -5.95 1.17
CA ILE A 124 20.54 -4.75 1.15
C ILE A 124 21.62 -4.87 0.07
N VAL A 125 22.28 -6.03 -0.02
CA VAL A 125 23.30 -6.30 -1.06
C VAL A 125 22.67 -6.21 -2.44
N ALA A 126 21.48 -6.76 -2.66
CA ALA A 126 20.80 -6.68 -3.95
C ALA A 126 20.49 -5.22 -4.35
N PHE A 127 19.97 -4.39 -3.44
CA PHE A 127 19.75 -2.97 -3.70
C PHE A 127 21.05 -2.20 -3.95
N ALA A 128 22.11 -2.50 -3.20
CA ALA A 128 23.42 -1.88 -3.40
C ALA A 128 24.03 -2.25 -4.77
N LEU A 129 24.00 -3.54 -5.13
CA LEU A 129 24.46 -4.01 -6.44
C LEU A 129 23.64 -3.40 -7.59
N PHE A 130 22.32 -3.31 -7.42
CA PHE A 130 21.44 -2.65 -8.38
C PHE A 130 21.83 -1.18 -8.60
N GLY A 131 21.98 -0.42 -7.51
CA GLY A 131 22.41 0.98 -7.57
C GLY A 131 23.79 1.14 -8.22
N LEU A 132 24.77 0.34 -7.81
CA LEU A 132 26.13 0.38 -8.38
C LEU A 132 26.18 -0.05 -9.85
N ALA A 133 25.32 -0.97 -10.26
CA ALA A 133 25.27 -1.42 -11.65
C ALA A 133 24.57 -0.41 -12.57
N ILE A 134 23.54 0.30 -12.11
CA ILE A 134 22.70 1.16 -12.97
C ILE A 134 23.11 2.63 -12.94
N VAL A 135 23.52 3.16 -11.80
CA VAL A 135 23.86 4.59 -11.68
C VAL A 135 25.00 4.99 -12.63
N PRO A 136 26.11 4.25 -12.76
CA PRO A 136 27.19 4.64 -13.66
C PRO A 136 26.79 4.61 -15.14
N PRO A 137 26.19 3.53 -15.69
CA PRO A 137 25.78 3.52 -17.10
C PRO A 137 24.76 4.59 -17.44
N VAL A 138 23.77 4.83 -16.57
CA VAL A 138 22.78 5.89 -16.80
C VAL A 138 23.45 7.25 -16.80
N SER A 139 24.36 7.52 -15.85
CA SER A 139 25.10 8.78 -15.81
C SER A 139 25.99 8.96 -17.04
N GLN A 140 26.71 7.92 -17.46
CA GLN A 140 27.61 7.95 -18.60
C GLN A 140 26.84 8.12 -19.91
N GLN A 141 25.80 7.31 -20.16
CA GLN A 141 24.97 7.40 -21.36
C GLN A 141 24.27 8.75 -21.46
N LEU A 142 23.80 9.33 -20.35
CA LEU A 142 23.18 10.65 -20.36
C LEU A 142 24.21 11.74 -20.68
N SER A 143 25.43 11.65 -20.11
CA SER A 143 26.53 12.57 -20.45
C SER A 143 26.97 12.46 -21.90
N GLU A 144 27.11 11.23 -22.42
CA GLU A 144 27.48 10.96 -23.82
C GLU A 144 26.40 11.45 -24.78
N PHE A 145 25.13 11.20 -24.49
CA PHE A 145 24.02 11.69 -25.30
C PHE A 145 24.06 13.22 -25.40
N VAL A 146 24.20 13.90 -24.27
CA VAL A 146 24.26 15.37 -24.24
C VAL A 146 25.48 15.90 -24.99
N ALA A 147 26.62 15.20 -24.90
CA ALA A 147 27.83 15.53 -25.64
C ALA A 147 27.72 15.28 -27.15
N ALA A 148 26.96 14.26 -27.57
CA ALA A 148 26.79 13.87 -28.97
C ALA A 148 25.67 14.64 -29.68
N VAL A 149 24.71 15.22 -28.95
CA VAL A 149 23.59 15.99 -29.54
C VAL A 149 24.07 17.11 -30.47
N PRO A 150 25.06 17.96 -30.13
CA PRO A 150 25.57 18.99 -31.04
C PRO A 150 26.09 18.41 -32.36
N ASP A 151 26.79 17.27 -32.29
CA ASP A 151 27.35 16.61 -33.47
C ASP A 151 26.24 16.03 -34.35
N TYR A 152 25.23 15.37 -33.77
CA TYR A 152 24.05 14.91 -34.50
C TYR A 152 23.29 16.06 -35.17
N VAL A 153 23.14 17.21 -34.49
CA VAL A 153 22.52 18.40 -35.08
C VAL A 153 23.35 18.92 -36.27
N THR A 154 24.68 18.89 -36.17
CA THR A 154 25.55 19.29 -37.30
C THR A 154 25.55 18.28 -38.45
N GLU A 155 25.40 16.98 -38.19
CA GLU A 155 25.25 15.97 -39.25
C GLU A 155 23.89 16.04 -39.94
N LEU A 156 22.82 16.28 -39.19
CA LEU A 156 21.48 16.55 -39.73
C LEU A 156 21.47 17.79 -40.63
N GLY A 157 22.25 18.81 -40.28
CA GLY A 157 22.44 20.02 -41.10
C GLY A 157 23.16 19.78 -42.43
N LYS A 158 23.91 18.68 -42.59
CA LYS A 158 24.56 18.33 -43.87
C LYS A 158 23.60 17.71 -44.88
N ASN A 159 22.38 17.35 -44.47
CA ASN A 159 21.39 16.78 -45.36
C ASN A 159 20.73 17.90 -46.19
N PRO A 160 20.81 17.86 -47.54
CA PRO A 160 20.36 18.97 -48.41
C PRO A 160 18.88 19.31 -48.24
N THR A 161 18.03 18.35 -47.87
CA THR A 161 16.60 18.55 -47.62
C THR A 161 16.32 19.32 -46.32
N LEU A 162 17.14 19.09 -45.29
CA LEU A 162 17.05 19.80 -44.00
C LEU A 162 17.74 21.16 -44.07
N HIS A 163 18.77 21.30 -44.92
CA HIS A 163 19.50 22.55 -45.11
C HIS A 163 18.67 23.64 -45.79
N GLN A 164 17.72 23.27 -46.67
CA GLN A 164 16.74 24.21 -47.22
C GLN A 164 15.70 24.64 -46.18
N LEU A 165 15.23 23.71 -45.34
CA LEU A 165 14.25 23.99 -44.29
C LEU A 165 14.84 24.84 -43.15
N ASP A 166 16.15 24.68 -42.87
CA ASP A 166 16.87 25.48 -41.88
C ASP A 166 17.19 26.90 -42.36
N ALA A 167 17.40 27.09 -43.67
CA ALA A 167 17.62 28.42 -44.24
C ALA A 167 16.39 29.34 -44.09
N ASP A 168 15.18 28.76 -44.15
CA ASP A 168 13.92 29.51 -44.04
C ASP A 168 13.46 29.72 -42.58
N TYR A 169 13.78 28.80 -41.65
CA TYR A 169 13.21 28.80 -40.29
C TYR A 169 14.23 28.76 -39.13
N GLN A 170 15.54 28.66 -39.40
CA GLN A 170 16.61 28.57 -38.40
C GLN A 170 16.39 27.54 -37.28
N ILE A 171 15.77 26.42 -37.62
CA ILE A 171 15.36 25.37 -36.67
C ILE A 171 16.60 24.75 -36.01
N LEU A 172 17.67 24.50 -36.75
CA LEU A 172 18.92 23.91 -36.23
C LEU A 172 19.66 24.87 -35.31
N ALA A 173 19.67 26.17 -35.61
CA ALA A 173 20.27 27.18 -34.75
C ALA A 173 19.47 27.34 -33.44
N GLN A 174 18.14 27.32 -33.51
CA GLN A 174 17.27 27.31 -32.33
C GLN A 174 17.41 26.01 -31.52
N LEU A 175 17.53 24.85 -32.18
CA LEU A 175 17.76 23.57 -31.51
C LEU A 175 19.10 23.56 -30.79
N LYS A 176 20.17 24.02 -31.47
CA LYS A 176 21.51 24.11 -30.89
C LYS A 176 21.52 25.06 -29.70
N THR A 177 20.90 26.23 -29.83
CA THR A 177 20.76 27.22 -28.74
C THR A 177 19.91 26.66 -27.60
N PHE A 178 18.81 25.98 -27.87
CA PHE A 178 18.01 25.33 -26.84
C PHE A 178 18.82 24.24 -26.10
N VAL A 179 19.62 23.44 -26.83
CA VAL A 179 20.48 22.42 -26.23
C VAL A 179 21.60 23.03 -25.39
N THR A 180 22.32 24.03 -25.90
CA THR A 180 23.50 24.58 -25.22
C THR A 180 23.17 25.56 -24.11
N THR A 181 22.07 26.31 -24.24
CA THR A 181 21.72 27.41 -23.32
C THR A 181 20.59 27.04 -22.38
N THR A 182 19.72 26.10 -22.75
CA THR A 182 18.63 25.63 -21.89
C THR A 182 18.92 24.24 -21.33
N LEU A 183 19.11 23.22 -22.18
CA LEU A 183 19.33 21.84 -21.72
C LEU A 183 20.67 21.68 -20.98
N GLY A 184 21.78 22.17 -21.52
CA GLY A 184 23.11 22.03 -20.89
C GLY A 184 23.15 22.57 -19.45
N PRO A 185 22.75 23.85 -19.21
CA PRO A 185 22.66 24.41 -17.88
C PRO A 185 21.54 23.80 -17.02
N SER A 186 20.41 23.40 -17.59
CA SER A 186 19.33 22.70 -16.85
C SER A 186 19.74 21.29 -16.43
N LEU A 187 20.63 20.63 -17.17
CA LEU A 187 21.21 19.34 -16.83
C LEU A 187 22.34 19.51 -15.82
N ALA A 188 23.17 20.55 -15.95
CA ALA A 188 24.21 20.89 -14.98
C ALA A 188 23.64 21.34 -13.62
N SER A 189 22.60 22.18 -13.62
CA SER A 189 21.80 22.49 -12.41
C SER A 189 20.93 21.30 -11.99
N GLY A 190 20.53 20.46 -12.95
CA GLY A 190 19.93 19.16 -12.75
C GLY A 190 20.84 18.18 -12.00
N ILE A 191 22.16 18.38 -11.92
CA ILE A 191 23.05 17.60 -11.05
C ILE A 191 22.85 17.99 -9.56
N MET A 192 22.58 19.27 -9.27
CA MET A 192 22.15 19.69 -7.92
C MET A 192 20.74 19.17 -7.59
N GLY A 193 19.83 19.17 -8.58
CA GLY A 193 18.51 18.50 -8.47
C GLY A 193 18.61 16.98 -8.36
N ALA A 194 19.58 16.35 -9.02
CA ALA A 194 19.85 14.92 -8.97
C ALA A 194 20.34 14.51 -7.58
N GLY A 195 21.09 15.38 -6.89
CA GLY A 195 21.39 15.21 -5.47
C GLY A 195 20.11 15.08 -4.63
N LEU A 196 19.12 15.96 -4.83
CA LEU A 196 17.82 15.88 -4.14
C LEU A 196 17.01 14.64 -4.55
N VAL A 197 17.03 14.24 -5.82
CA VAL A 197 16.36 13.02 -6.30
C VAL A 197 17.00 11.77 -5.72
N VAL A 198 18.33 11.70 -5.69
CA VAL A 198 19.08 10.60 -5.07
C VAL A 198 18.83 10.57 -3.57
N LEU A 199 18.85 11.71 -2.88
CA LEU A 199 18.51 11.79 -1.46
C LEU A 199 17.09 11.32 -1.19
N ASN A 200 16.11 11.71 -2.01
CA ASN A 200 14.72 11.26 -1.88
C ASN A 200 14.59 9.76 -2.17
N GLY A 201 15.27 9.25 -3.21
CA GLY A 201 15.30 7.84 -3.55
C GLY A 201 15.95 6.99 -2.46
N VAL A 202 17.05 7.44 -1.88
CA VAL A 202 17.72 6.82 -0.72
C VAL A 202 16.79 6.86 0.49
N TYR A 203 16.18 8.00 0.80
CA TYR A 203 15.22 8.12 1.90
C TYR A 203 14.05 7.15 1.74
N THR A 204 13.45 7.09 0.55
CA THR A 204 12.33 6.18 0.23
C THR A 204 12.76 4.73 0.34
N THR A 205 13.93 4.38 -0.20
CA THR A 205 14.49 3.02 -0.16
C THR A 205 14.80 2.62 1.28
N VAL A 206 15.46 3.48 2.06
CA VAL A 206 15.75 3.23 3.48
C VAL A 206 14.46 3.08 4.27
N THR A 207 13.46 3.93 4.05
CA THR A 207 12.16 3.83 4.71
C THR A 207 11.47 2.50 4.38
N LEU A 208 11.45 2.11 3.10
CA LEU A 208 10.91 0.84 2.64
C LEU A 208 11.64 -0.36 3.27
N LEU A 209 12.97 -0.31 3.31
CA LEU A 209 13.80 -1.35 3.94
C LEU A 209 13.53 -1.44 5.44
N VAL A 210 13.51 -0.31 6.15
CA VAL A 210 13.22 -0.27 7.59
C VAL A 210 11.84 -0.85 7.87
N LEU A 211 10.80 -0.40 7.17
CA LEU A 211 9.44 -0.93 7.33
C LEU A 211 9.38 -2.43 7.01
N MET A 212 10.03 -2.86 5.93
CA MET A 212 10.09 -4.28 5.56
C MET A 212 10.74 -5.11 6.67
N LEU A 213 11.84 -4.64 7.26
CA LEU A 213 12.51 -5.31 8.38
C LEU A 213 11.59 -5.39 9.61
N TYR A 214 10.92 -4.28 9.95
CA TYR A 214 9.96 -4.25 11.05
C TYR A 214 8.81 -5.22 10.81
N PHE A 215 8.19 -5.22 9.63
CA PHE A 215 7.11 -6.14 9.30
C PHE A 215 7.58 -7.59 9.32
N LEU A 216 8.70 -7.91 8.66
CA LEU A 216 9.28 -9.25 8.65
C LEU A 216 9.57 -9.75 10.08
N GLY A 217 10.12 -8.88 10.93
CA GLY A 217 10.35 -9.16 12.35
C GLY A 217 9.07 -9.35 13.17
N SER A 218 8.00 -8.62 12.85
CA SER A 218 6.77 -8.58 13.65
C SER A 218 5.58 -9.35 13.06
N LEU A 219 5.73 -10.03 11.91
CA LEU A 219 4.62 -10.75 11.25
C LEU A 219 3.78 -11.62 12.20
N HIS A 220 4.44 -12.43 13.04
CA HIS A 220 3.77 -13.31 14.00
C HIS A 220 2.99 -12.52 15.06
N THR A 221 3.62 -11.46 15.58
CA THR A 221 3.04 -10.56 16.57
C THR A 221 1.83 -9.83 16.00
N ILE A 222 1.96 -9.22 14.81
CA ILE A 222 0.87 -8.53 14.10
C ILE A 222 -0.31 -9.48 13.91
N LYS A 223 -0.04 -10.69 13.44
CA LYS A 223 -1.07 -11.71 13.23
C LYS A 223 -1.78 -12.09 14.53
N ASP A 224 -1.05 -12.37 15.60
CA ASP A 224 -1.64 -12.74 16.88
C ASP A 224 -2.47 -11.58 17.48
N TYR A 225 -2.06 -10.33 17.29
CA TYR A 225 -2.86 -9.16 17.67
C TYR A 225 -4.13 -9.04 16.84
N LEU A 226 -4.06 -9.20 15.51
CA LEU A 226 -5.26 -9.16 14.65
C LEU A 226 -6.25 -10.28 14.98
N LEU A 227 -5.75 -11.48 15.30
CA LEU A 227 -6.59 -12.59 15.73
C LEU A 227 -7.28 -12.36 17.08
N ARG A 228 -6.80 -11.40 17.91
CA ARG A 228 -7.50 -11.02 19.14
C ARG A 228 -8.80 -10.26 18.88
N LEU A 229 -8.91 -9.56 17.75
CA LEU A 229 -10.12 -8.87 17.32
C LEU A 229 -11.23 -9.84 16.88
N VAL A 230 -10.87 -11.09 16.60
CA VAL A 230 -11.82 -12.14 16.19
C VAL A 230 -12.41 -12.82 17.42
N PRO A 231 -13.75 -13.02 17.47
CA PRO A 231 -14.40 -13.81 18.52
C PRO A 231 -13.78 -15.20 18.68
N SER A 232 -13.70 -15.69 19.92
CA SER A 232 -13.05 -16.97 20.26
C SER A 232 -13.60 -18.15 19.46
N SER A 233 -14.91 -18.18 19.20
CA SER A 233 -15.59 -19.25 18.44
C SER A 233 -15.12 -19.39 17.00
N ARG A 234 -14.59 -18.33 16.38
CA ARG A 234 -14.14 -18.34 14.98
C ARG A 234 -12.62 -18.25 14.84
N ARG A 235 -11.88 -17.99 15.93
CA ARG A 235 -10.45 -17.68 15.93
C ARG A 235 -9.59 -18.79 15.30
N ALA A 236 -9.91 -20.06 15.54
CA ALA A 236 -9.17 -21.18 14.95
C ALA A 236 -9.30 -21.21 13.41
N ARG A 237 -10.51 -21.05 12.90
CA ARG A 237 -10.78 -21.01 11.46
C ARG A 237 -10.14 -19.78 10.80
N THR A 238 -10.27 -18.61 11.41
CA THR A 238 -9.63 -17.39 10.88
C THR A 238 -8.11 -17.52 10.88
N ARG A 239 -7.50 -18.14 11.91
CA ARG A 239 -6.06 -18.40 11.93
C ARG A 239 -5.64 -19.28 10.74
N ALA A 240 -6.38 -20.35 10.45
CA ALA A 240 -6.08 -21.24 9.32
C ALA A 240 -6.16 -20.51 7.97
N ILE A 241 -7.24 -19.76 7.72
CA ILE A 241 -7.41 -18.97 6.49
C ILE A 241 -6.30 -17.92 6.36
N SER A 242 -5.97 -17.21 7.44
CA SER A 242 -4.90 -16.21 7.43
C SER A 242 -3.53 -16.82 7.12
N GLU A 243 -3.22 -18.02 7.62
CA GLU A 243 -1.97 -18.72 7.26
C GLU A 243 -1.92 -19.09 5.79
N GLU A 244 -3.04 -19.59 5.25
CA GLU A 244 -3.10 -20.00 3.85
C GLU A 244 -2.96 -18.80 2.91
N ILE A 245 -3.59 -17.66 3.24
CA ILE A 245 -3.39 -16.40 2.52
C ILE A 245 -1.92 -15.95 2.57
N LEU A 246 -1.30 -15.90 3.76
CA LEU A 246 0.09 -15.47 3.90
C LEU A 246 1.07 -16.40 3.19
N THR A 247 0.80 -17.71 3.23
CA THR A 247 1.59 -18.73 2.51
C THR A 247 1.44 -18.56 1.00
N GLY A 248 0.24 -18.30 0.50
CA GLY A 248 0.00 -18.03 -0.91
C GLY A 248 0.68 -16.75 -1.41
N ILE A 249 0.58 -15.65 -0.65
CA ILE A 249 1.29 -14.40 -0.95
C ILE A 249 2.80 -14.63 -0.94
N GLY A 250 3.32 -15.28 0.10
CA GLY A 250 4.73 -15.59 0.24
C GLY A 250 5.25 -16.45 -0.93
N GLY A 251 4.53 -17.52 -1.26
CA GLY A 251 4.84 -18.42 -2.36
C GLY A 251 4.81 -17.72 -3.72
N TYR A 252 3.87 -16.80 -3.93
CA TYR A 252 3.81 -16.01 -5.16
C TYR A 252 5.02 -15.09 -5.30
N VAL A 253 5.32 -14.30 -4.28
CA VAL A 253 6.46 -13.36 -4.34
C VAL A 253 7.78 -14.12 -4.48
N ALA A 254 7.98 -15.20 -3.73
CA ALA A 254 9.18 -16.03 -3.85
C ALA A 254 9.29 -16.66 -5.25
N GLY A 255 8.17 -17.13 -5.82
CA GLY A 255 8.11 -17.61 -7.19
C GLY A 255 8.47 -16.52 -8.19
N ASN A 256 7.92 -15.32 -8.03
CA ASN A 256 8.12 -14.21 -8.95
C ASN A 256 9.58 -13.75 -8.93
N VAL A 257 10.16 -13.60 -7.74
CA VAL A 257 11.60 -13.32 -7.58
C VAL A 257 12.45 -14.40 -8.24
N LEU A 258 12.09 -15.68 -8.13
CA LEU A 258 12.81 -16.76 -8.80
C LEU A 258 12.74 -16.65 -10.33
N ILE A 259 11.56 -16.35 -10.89
CA ILE A 259 11.38 -16.13 -12.34
C ILE A 259 12.24 -14.94 -12.78
N SER A 260 12.17 -13.83 -12.06
CA SER A 260 12.94 -12.62 -12.37
C SER A 260 14.45 -12.81 -12.25
N VAL A 261 14.92 -13.63 -11.32
CA VAL A 261 16.34 -14.03 -11.24
C VAL A 261 16.72 -14.88 -12.45
N ILE A 262 15.88 -15.83 -12.87
CA ILE A 262 16.12 -16.62 -14.09
C ILE A 262 16.19 -15.70 -15.31
N ALA A 263 15.24 -14.76 -15.44
CA ALA A 263 15.20 -13.75 -16.50
C ALA A 263 16.50 -12.95 -16.54
N GLY A 264 16.87 -12.34 -15.41
CA GLY A 264 18.09 -11.54 -15.29
C GLY A 264 19.35 -12.34 -15.61
N VAL A 265 19.50 -13.56 -15.09
CA VAL A 265 20.69 -14.39 -15.36
C VAL A 265 20.79 -14.77 -16.84
N LEU A 266 19.68 -15.19 -17.45
CA LEU A 266 19.67 -15.55 -18.88
C LEU A 266 19.93 -14.33 -19.77
N THR A 267 19.33 -13.18 -19.45
CA THR A 267 19.63 -11.92 -20.13
C THR A 267 21.09 -11.52 -19.96
N TRP A 268 21.66 -11.63 -18.76
CA TRP A 268 23.07 -11.29 -18.52
C TRP A 268 24.01 -12.15 -19.34
N ILE A 269 23.78 -13.47 -19.38
CA ILE A 269 24.56 -14.41 -20.19
C ILE A 269 24.45 -14.02 -21.67
N PHE A 270 23.22 -13.82 -22.17
CA PHE A 270 23.00 -13.45 -23.56
C PHE A 270 23.70 -12.14 -23.94
N LEU A 271 23.51 -11.07 -23.17
CA LEU A 271 24.09 -9.76 -23.45
C LEU A 271 25.62 -9.78 -23.37
N SER A 272 26.18 -10.58 -22.45
CA SER A 272 27.63 -10.76 -22.34
C SER A 272 28.21 -11.46 -23.56
N ILE A 273 27.52 -12.48 -24.09
CA ILE A 273 27.92 -13.18 -25.32
C ILE A 273 27.76 -12.27 -26.54
N ALA A 274 26.69 -11.50 -26.60
CA ALA A 274 26.41 -10.55 -27.68
C ALA A 274 27.33 -9.31 -27.65
N GLY A 275 28.18 -9.16 -26.63
CA GLY A 275 29.11 -8.03 -26.50
C GLY A 275 28.43 -6.70 -26.22
N VAL A 276 27.20 -6.71 -25.68
CA VAL A 276 26.46 -5.48 -25.35
C VAL A 276 27.05 -4.86 -24.10
N GLN A 277 27.40 -3.57 -24.17
CA GLN A 277 27.94 -2.82 -23.03
C GLN A 277 26.90 -2.77 -21.90
N TYR A 278 27.41 -2.78 -20.67
CA TYR A 278 26.57 -2.74 -19.46
C TYR A 278 25.61 -3.92 -19.31
N ALA A 279 25.98 -5.10 -19.84
CA ALA A 279 25.19 -6.34 -19.79
C ALA A 279 24.58 -6.64 -18.40
N LEU A 280 25.37 -6.50 -17.32
CA LEU A 280 24.88 -6.72 -15.95
C LEU A 280 23.81 -5.71 -15.54
N ALA A 281 24.01 -4.43 -15.85
CA ALA A 281 23.05 -3.38 -15.53
C ALA A 281 21.71 -3.61 -16.24
N LEU A 282 21.78 -3.90 -17.54
CA LEU A 282 20.60 -4.19 -18.37
C LEU A 282 19.87 -5.46 -17.92
N ALA A 283 20.61 -6.50 -17.54
CA ALA A 283 20.05 -7.72 -16.98
C ALA A 283 19.34 -7.48 -15.63
N LEU A 284 19.89 -6.63 -14.77
CA LEU A 284 19.26 -6.25 -13.51
C LEU A 284 18.01 -5.40 -13.73
N VAL A 285 17.99 -4.55 -14.76
CA VAL A 285 16.77 -3.85 -15.18
C VAL A 285 15.70 -4.86 -15.60
N VAL A 286 16.05 -5.85 -16.43
CA VAL A 286 15.11 -6.91 -16.82
C VAL A 286 14.58 -7.67 -15.62
N ALA A 287 15.46 -8.11 -14.71
CA ALA A 287 15.04 -8.79 -13.48
C ALA A 287 14.09 -7.93 -12.63
N LEU A 288 14.35 -6.61 -12.53
CA LEU A 288 13.47 -5.73 -11.76
C LEU A 288 12.13 -5.51 -12.46
N THR A 289 12.14 -5.25 -13.78
CA THR A 289 10.91 -5.01 -14.53
C THR A 289 10.05 -6.26 -14.55
N ASP A 290 10.66 -7.44 -14.64
CA ASP A 290 9.98 -8.74 -14.66
C ASP A 290 9.15 -9.02 -13.40
N LEU A 291 9.46 -8.36 -12.27
CA LEU A 291 8.60 -8.42 -11.09
C LEU A 291 7.18 -7.89 -11.34
N ILE A 292 6.99 -7.06 -12.36
CA ILE A 292 5.69 -6.51 -12.75
C ILE A 292 4.97 -7.53 -13.65
N PRO A 293 3.90 -8.18 -13.18
CA PRO A 293 3.24 -9.24 -13.94
C PRO A 293 2.69 -8.74 -15.28
N LEU A 294 2.66 -9.62 -16.29
CA LEU A 294 2.14 -9.40 -17.65
C LEU A 294 2.88 -8.36 -18.52
N VAL A 295 3.46 -7.33 -17.92
CA VAL A 295 4.01 -6.17 -18.65
C VAL A 295 5.53 -6.06 -18.47
N GLY A 296 6.05 -6.58 -17.37
CA GLY A 296 7.44 -6.48 -16.96
C GLY A 296 8.45 -6.98 -17.99
N ALA A 297 8.28 -8.22 -18.45
CA ALA A 297 9.13 -8.82 -19.47
C ALA A 297 9.14 -8.02 -20.79
N THR A 298 8.00 -7.42 -21.16
CA THR A 298 7.89 -6.58 -22.36
C THR A 298 8.61 -5.25 -22.19
N ILE A 299 8.45 -4.60 -21.03
CA ILE A 299 9.17 -3.35 -20.72
C ILE A 299 10.67 -3.59 -20.75
N GLY A 300 11.15 -4.64 -20.05
CA GLY A 300 12.56 -5.01 -20.03
C GLY A 300 13.09 -5.32 -21.44
N ALA A 301 12.33 -6.10 -22.23
CA ALA A 301 12.69 -6.43 -23.60
C ALA A 301 12.84 -5.19 -24.48
N VAL A 302 11.87 -4.27 -24.44
CA VAL A 302 11.89 -3.03 -25.24
C VAL A 302 13.07 -2.15 -24.83
N LEU A 303 13.27 -1.93 -23.53
CA LEU A 303 14.36 -1.09 -23.03
C LEU A 303 15.73 -1.64 -23.42
N VAL A 304 15.98 -2.92 -23.16
CA VAL A 304 17.29 -3.55 -23.44
C VAL A 304 17.54 -3.67 -24.93
N THR A 305 16.52 -4.03 -25.72
CA THR A 305 16.64 -4.07 -27.19
C THR A 305 16.95 -2.68 -27.74
N GLY A 306 16.30 -1.64 -27.22
CA GLY A 306 16.57 -0.25 -27.60
C GLY A 306 18.01 0.16 -27.33
N VAL A 307 18.53 -0.14 -26.13
CA VAL A 307 19.94 0.13 -25.78
C VAL A 307 20.90 -0.66 -26.68
N ALA A 308 20.60 -1.93 -26.97
CA ALA A 308 21.43 -2.75 -27.85
C ALA A 308 21.44 -2.23 -29.30
N LEU A 309 20.29 -1.73 -29.82
CA LEU A 309 20.19 -1.11 -31.14
C LEU A 309 21.02 0.16 -31.28
N LEU A 310 21.11 0.97 -30.21
CA LEU A 310 21.95 2.17 -30.19
C LEU A 310 23.45 1.84 -30.28
N GLN A 311 23.85 0.66 -29.79
CA GLN A 311 25.24 0.23 -29.85
C GLN A 311 25.58 -0.45 -31.18
N SER A 312 24.72 -1.37 -31.65
CA SER A 312 24.84 -1.94 -32.99
C SER A 312 23.54 -2.57 -33.47
N LEU A 313 23.23 -2.41 -34.76
CA LEU A 313 22.04 -2.99 -35.38
C LEU A 313 21.99 -4.53 -35.26
N PRO A 314 23.09 -5.29 -35.48
CA PRO A 314 23.07 -6.74 -35.32
C PRO A 314 22.81 -7.19 -33.88
N ALA A 315 23.41 -6.53 -32.88
CA ALA A 315 23.18 -6.86 -31.48
C ALA A 315 21.74 -6.56 -31.07
N GLY A 316 21.17 -5.44 -31.53
CA GLY A 316 19.79 -5.08 -31.28
C GLY A 316 18.79 -6.09 -31.87
N ILE A 317 18.99 -6.52 -33.13
CA ILE A 317 18.14 -7.55 -33.75
C ILE A 317 18.28 -8.89 -33.01
N ALA A 318 19.50 -9.31 -32.67
CA ALA A 318 19.72 -10.53 -31.88
C ALA A 318 19.02 -10.45 -30.52
N CYS A 319 19.04 -9.29 -29.88
CA CYS A 319 18.39 -9.03 -28.59
C CYS A 319 16.86 -9.11 -28.69
N ALA A 320 16.27 -8.54 -29.74
CA ALA A 320 14.84 -8.65 -30.01
C ALA A 320 14.41 -10.11 -30.18
N ILE A 321 15.16 -10.89 -30.98
CA ILE A 321 14.89 -12.32 -31.20
C ILE A 321 15.02 -13.09 -29.88
N PHE A 322 16.08 -12.83 -29.10
CA PHE A 322 16.27 -13.45 -27.79
C PHE A 322 15.07 -13.22 -26.88
N PHE A 323 14.59 -11.98 -26.74
CA PHE A 323 13.46 -11.68 -25.85
C PHE A 323 12.15 -12.29 -26.34
N VAL A 324 11.91 -12.34 -27.65
CA VAL A 324 10.74 -13.05 -28.20
C VAL A 324 10.80 -14.53 -27.82
N VAL A 325 11.93 -15.20 -28.04
CA VAL A 325 12.08 -16.62 -27.69
C VAL A 325 11.99 -16.82 -26.17
N TYR A 326 12.66 -15.98 -25.39
CA TYR A 326 12.68 -16.05 -23.95
C TYR A 326 11.28 -15.87 -23.35
N GLN A 327 10.48 -14.91 -23.82
CA GLN A 327 9.10 -14.73 -23.36
C GLN A 327 8.24 -15.98 -23.61
N GLN A 328 8.43 -16.68 -24.74
CA GLN A 328 7.74 -17.94 -24.98
C GLN A 328 8.19 -19.02 -23.98
N VAL A 329 9.49 -19.16 -23.74
CA VAL A 329 10.01 -20.11 -22.75
C VAL A 329 9.50 -19.78 -21.35
N GLU A 330 9.47 -18.51 -20.98
CA GLU A 330 8.97 -18.06 -19.69
C GLU A 330 7.49 -18.40 -19.53
N ASN A 331 6.64 -17.96 -20.46
CA ASN A 331 5.19 -18.10 -20.37
C ASN A 331 4.71 -19.55 -20.41
N TYR A 332 5.38 -20.41 -21.19
CA TYR A 332 4.93 -21.80 -21.39
C TYR A 332 5.69 -22.82 -20.52
N PHE A 333 6.91 -22.52 -20.07
CA PHE A 333 7.75 -23.47 -19.34
C PHE A 333 8.09 -23.03 -17.93
N VAL A 334 8.66 -21.84 -17.76
CA VAL A 334 9.19 -21.36 -16.48
C VAL A 334 8.05 -20.97 -15.54
N TYR A 335 7.18 -20.06 -15.98
CA TYR A 335 6.08 -19.52 -15.18
C TYR A 335 5.16 -20.64 -14.64
N PRO A 336 4.64 -21.58 -15.46
CA PRO A 336 3.77 -22.63 -14.95
C PRO A 336 4.46 -23.58 -13.98
N ARG A 337 5.77 -23.84 -14.14
CA ARG A 337 6.54 -24.72 -13.25
C ARG A 337 6.81 -24.07 -11.89
N VAL A 338 7.13 -22.78 -11.89
CA VAL A 338 7.42 -22.03 -10.67
C VAL A 338 6.13 -21.73 -9.90
N MET A 339 5.06 -21.33 -10.59
CA MET A 339 3.82 -20.87 -9.96
C MET A 339 2.84 -21.98 -9.57
N LYS A 340 3.06 -23.22 -10.01
CA LYS A 340 2.13 -24.37 -9.79
C LYS A 340 1.64 -24.57 -8.35
N ARG A 341 2.43 -24.16 -7.35
CA ARG A 341 2.13 -24.35 -5.92
C ARG A 341 1.78 -23.06 -5.19
N SER A 342 1.86 -21.91 -5.85
CA SER A 342 1.80 -20.60 -5.19
C SER A 342 0.44 -19.94 -5.32
N VAL A 343 -0.22 -20.04 -6.48
CA VAL A 343 -1.50 -19.37 -6.73
C VAL A 343 -2.41 -20.24 -7.58
N ASP A 344 -3.55 -20.65 -7.03
CA ASP A 344 -4.60 -21.39 -7.74
C ASP A 344 -5.71 -20.43 -8.21
N VAL A 345 -5.36 -19.58 -9.19
CA VAL A 345 -6.30 -18.67 -9.84
C VAL A 345 -6.28 -18.92 -11.34
N THR A 346 -7.44 -18.83 -11.98
CA THR A 346 -7.51 -19.00 -13.43
C THR A 346 -6.72 -17.89 -14.14
N PRO A 347 -6.11 -18.17 -15.31
CA PRO A 347 -5.36 -17.16 -16.06
C PRO A 347 -6.18 -15.89 -16.35
N ALA A 348 -7.48 -16.05 -16.65
CA ALA A 348 -8.38 -14.92 -16.89
C ALA A 348 -8.51 -14.00 -15.66
N VAL A 349 -8.67 -14.57 -14.46
CA VAL A 349 -8.74 -13.79 -13.21
C VAL A 349 -7.41 -13.07 -12.95
N THR A 350 -6.28 -13.72 -13.25
CA THR A 350 -4.93 -13.13 -13.11
C THR A 350 -4.78 -11.88 -13.97
N VAL A 351 -5.17 -11.95 -15.25
CA VAL A 351 -5.09 -10.82 -16.18
C VAL A 351 -6.02 -9.69 -15.74
N ILE A 352 -7.28 -9.99 -15.43
CA ILE A 352 -8.26 -8.98 -14.99
C ILE A 352 -7.78 -8.31 -13.70
N ALA A 353 -7.29 -9.09 -12.73
CA ALA A 353 -6.76 -8.56 -11.49
C ALA A 353 -5.57 -7.63 -11.75
N ALA A 354 -4.59 -8.05 -12.56
CA ALA A 354 -3.42 -7.23 -12.88
C ALA A 354 -3.81 -5.90 -13.55
N LEU A 355 -4.75 -5.94 -14.51
CA LEU A 355 -5.27 -4.72 -15.16
C LEU A 355 -6.00 -3.80 -14.18
N PHE A 356 -6.85 -4.36 -13.31
CA PHE A 356 -7.60 -3.59 -12.34
C PHE A 356 -6.70 -2.98 -11.25
N GLY A 357 -5.76 -3.76 -10.73
CA GLY A 357 -4.75 -3.29 -9.79
C GLY A 357 -3.87 -2.20 -10.43
N GLY A 358 -3.44 -2.42 -11.68
CA GLY A 358 -2.72 -1.45 -12.49
C GLY A 358 -3.46 -0.10 -12.61
N ALA A 359 -4.77 -0.15 -12.86
CA ALA A 359 -5.59 1.05 -12.96
C ALA A 359 -5.77 1.77 -11.61
N LEU A 360 -5.83 1.04 -10.48
CA LEU A 360 -6.07 1.61 -9.15
C LEU A 360 -4.82 2.22 -8.50
N LEU A 361 -3.71 1.48 -8.49
CA LEU A 361 -2.49 1.84 -7.75
C LEU A 361 -1.23 1.81 -8.64
N GLY A 362 -1.40 1.85 -9.96
CA GLY A 362 -0.29 1.79 -10.91
C GLY A 362 0.48 0.48 -10.84
N ILE A 363 1.80 0.56 -11.03
CA ILE A 363 2.71 -0.59 -11.01
C ILE A 363 2.58 -1.40 -9.72
N VAL A 364 2.46 -0.71 -8.58
CA VAL A 364 2.31 -1.35 -7.28
C VAL A 364 1.03 -2.17 -7.22
N GLY A 365 -0.08 -1.62 -7.71
CA GLY A 365 -1.36 -2.34 -7.74
C GLY A 365 -1.33 -3.57 -8.64
N ALA A 366 -0.68 -3.49 -9.81
CA ALA A 366 -0.52 -4.64 -10.70
C ALA A 366 0.27 -5.79 -10.03
N LEU A 367 1.33 -5.46 -9.29
CA LEU A 367 2.16 -6.43 -8.57
C LEU A 367 1.41 -7.08 -7.38
N LEU A 368 0.57 -6.31 -6.69
CA LEU A 368 -0.24 -6.81 -5.56
C LEU A 368 -1.51 -7.55 -6.01
N ALA A 369 -1.97 -7.33 -7.24
CA ALA A 369 -3.28 -7.76 -7.68
C ALA A 369 -3.46 -9.28 -7.65
N ILE A 370 -2.45 -10.04 -8.08
CA ILE A 370 -2.56 -11.50 -8.23
C ILE A 370 -2.70 -12.17 -6.85
N PRO A 371 -1.85 -11.87 -5.85
CA PRO A 371 -2.02 -12.43 -4.51
C PRO A 371 -3.30 -11.97 -3.81
N VAL A 372 -3.73 -10.72 -4.05
CA VAL A 372 -5.00 -10.22 -3.52
C VAL A 372 -6.17 -10.98 -4.14
N ALA A 373 -6.17 -11.20 -5.45
CA ALA A 373 -7.19 -11.99 -6.14
C ALA A 373 -7.25 -13.43 -5.61
N ALA A 374 -6.10 -14.04 -5.35
CA ALA A 374 -6.00 -15.37 -4.75
C ALA A 374 -6.55 -15.42 -3.32
N ALA A 375 -6.23 -14.41 -2.50
CA ALA A 375 -6.79 -14.28 -1.16
C ALA A 375 -8.31 -14.12 -1.19
N ILE A 376 -8.83 -13.31 -2.11
CA ILE A 376 -10.27 -13.14 -2.31
C ILE A 376 -10.92 -14.46 -2.74
N ALA A 377 -10.34 -15.16 -3.73
CA ALA A 377 -10.85 -16.44 -4.21
C ALA A 377 -10.91 -17.49 -3.08
N LEU A 378 -9.86 -17.55 -2.25
CA LEU A 378 -9.81 -18.42 -1.08
C LEU A 378 -10.92 -18.08 -0.07
N ILE A 379 -11.13 -16.79 0.23
CA ILE A 379 -12.21 -16.35 1.12
C ILE A 379 -13.58 -16.72 0.53
N ILE A 380 -13.81 -16.52 -0.76
CA ILE A 380 -15.07 -16.90 -1.41
C ILE A 380 -15.32 -18.41 -1.23
N ARG A 381 -14.32 -19.23 -1.56
CA ARG A 381 -14.41 -20.69 -1.50
C ARG A 381 -14.63 -21.22 -0.08
N GLU A 382 -13.91 -20.67 0.90
CA GLU A 382 -13.95 -21.19 2.26
C GLU A 382 -15.08 -20.56 3.10
N VAL A 383 -15.51 -19.34 2.80
CA VAL A 383 -16.46 -18.60 3.64
C VAL A 383 -17.82 -18.41 3.00
N LEU A 384 -17.91 -18.09 1.70
CA LEU A 384 -19.19 -17.81 1.05
C LEU A 384 -19.87 -19.07 0.53
N VAL A 385 -19.15 -19.97 -0.13
CA VAL A 385 -19.73 -21.21 -0.69
C VAL A 385 -20.36 -22.07 0.42
N PRO A 386 -19.68 -22.39 1.54
CA PRO A 386 -20.29 -23.22 2.59
C PRO A 386 -21.45 -22.51 3.30
N ARG A 387 -21.53 -21.18 3.25
CA ARG A 387 -22.68 -20.45 3.81
C ARG A 387 -23.91 -20.59 2.94
N GLN A 388 -23.75 -20.66 1.63
CA GLN A 388 -24.85 -20.86 0.69
C GLN A 388 -25.32 -22.32 0.67
N GLU A 389 -24.43 -23.28 0.92
CA GLU A 389 -24.81 -24.70 1.00
C GLU A 389 -25.55 -25.06 2.30
N HIS A 390 -25.36 -24.28 3.38
CA HIS A 390 -26.04 -24.47 4.66
C HIS A 390 -27.20 -23.49 4.91
N ALA A 391 -27.52 -22.61 3.95
CA ALA A 391 -28.66 -21.68 3.99
C ALA A 391 -29.78 -22.23 3.12
#